data_AF-A0A316LXY0-F1
#
_entry.id   AF-A0A316LXY0-F1
#
_cell.length_a   1.000
_cell.length_b   1.000
_cell.length_c   1.000
_cell.angle_alpha   90.00
_cell.angle_beta   90.00
_cell.angle_gamma   90.00
#
_symmetry.space_group_name_H-M   'P 1'
#
loop_
_entity.id
_entity.type
_entity.pdbx_description
1 polymer ?
#
loop_
_entity_poly.entity_id
_entity_poly.type
_entity_poly.pdbx_seq_one_letter_code
_entity_poly.pdbx_strand_id
1 'polypeptide(L)'
;MCSPFSSPSRESRSTNAPNGTVRSLTSTSIIIAKYSLRTLCEMSTMFPPYLVHSAETLAMMPLLSLPVTVMTAFICFLRVFFSNYISKKRLLQEDCVDSGRKSRYNSNKSASTRAQNGNGRRFAAMLIRELRDDELYKSAKLSALAFSYAVNIEEKKKETLKEHTFGAFLDDNETLIAQVVAIDYVSFHNGTPVGAVGIAGVASSPEHRRAGAVRAIFDHLFSIAGEQGWELSYLYPFSYRYYRKFGYERAVRNRTLTVALPALGGIPRNSGAALLESDDSLPELLALYNRFAARYNACFMRRDGKYFPLDPYRTQNYFYLWRDESGEARGYFQARPNGRTLDILELVYLDRASLLGLLGFMRMFEGQFDTVSFRRLEQGSPVELLIDCDRSASFGAYDAAMGRVLDVPACLRRMRAEAGQTLSLRITDDTCPKNTGLYRLAFTDGETVVEKCAEGEADASMTVNAFSLLALAGASEAELDYVDGLTVYGKRPLLVRLFARRPINLFEQF
;
A
#
# COMPACT_ATOMS: atom_id res chain seq x y z
N MET A 1 47.14 27.29 -21.25
CA MET A 1 48.08 28.19 -21.94
C MET A 1 47.42 28.67 -23.23
N CYS A 2 47.46 29.98 -23.45
CA CYS A 2 47.19 30.73 -24.69
C CYS A 2 45.83 30.61 -25.39
N SER A 3 45.09 31.72 -25.31
CA SER A 3 44.08 32.26 -26.25
C SER A 3 44.70 32.49 -27.66
N PRO A 4 43.99 32.97 -28.74
CA PRO A 4 43.08 34.13 -28.64
C PRO A 4 41.95 34.35 -29.70
N PHE A 5 41.18 35.43 -29.44
CA PHE A 5 40.46 36.35 -30.35
C PHE A 5 39.21 35.87 -31.12
N SER A 6 38.02 36.40 -30.76
CA SER A 6 37.42 37.65 -31.32
C SER A 6 35.88 37.66 -31.24
N SER A 7 35.33 38.80 -30.77
CA SER A 7 33.91 39.22 -30.81
C SER A 7 33.70 40.17 -32.03
N PRO A 8 32.47 40.51 -32.51
CA PRO A 8 31.47 41.41 -31.85
C PRO A 8 29.97 41.00 -32.08
N SER A 9 29.02 41.14 -31.15
CA SER A 9 28.18 42.31 -30.73
C SER A 9 27.13 42.86 -31.74
N ARG A 10 25.84 42.91 -31.32
CA ARG A 10 24.87 44.07 -31.33
C ARG A 10 23.38 43.63 -31.31
N GLU A 11 22.64 44.00 -30.24
CA GLU A 11 21.60 45.08 -30.15
C GLU A 11 20.22 44.72 -30.78
N SER A 12 19.19 44.36 -29.99
CA SER A 12 18.15 45.22 -29.38
C SER A 12 17.12 45.82 -30.36
N ARG A 13 15.81 45.53 -30.18
CA ARG A 13 14.71 46.52 -30.10
C ARG A 13 13.32 45.88 -29.91
N SER A 14 12.48 46.64 -29.22
CA SER A 14 11.14 46.36 -28.71
C SER A 14 10.01 46.89 -29.61
N THR A 15 8.77 46.53 -29.25
CA THR A 15 7.46 47.17 -29.54
C THR A 15 6.73 46.83 -30.85
N ASN A 16 5.58 46.15 -30.77
CA ASN A 16 4.24 46.76 -30.84
C ASN A 16 3.10 45.71 -30.93
N ALA A 17 2.02 45.95 -30.17
CA ALA A 17 0.71 45.30 -30.31
C ALA A 17 -0.23 46.18 -31.17
N PRO A 18 -1.34 45.62 -31.70
CA PRO A 18 -2.59 46.37 -31.72
C PRO A 18 -3.86 45.58 -31.35
N ASN A 19 -4.79 46.32 -30.73
CA ASN A 19 -6.23 46.07 -30.50
C ASN A 19 -6.94 45.50 -31.75
N GLY A 20 -7.98 44.66 -31.71
CA GLY A 20 -9.18 44.63 -30.86
C GLY A 20 -10.41 44.91 -31.73
N THR A 21 -11.14 43.88 -32.18
CA THR A 21 -12.41 44.03 -32.94
C THR A 21 -13.55 43.32 -32.19
N VAL A 22 -14.57 44.08 -31.80
CA VAL A 22 -15.82 43.61 -31.19
C VAL A 22 -16.73 43.07 -32.30
N ARG A 23 -17.23 41.83 -32.20
CA ARG A 23 -18.34 41.32 -33.01
C ARG A 23 -19.57 41.05 -32.14
N SER A 24 -20.72 41.51 -32.64
CA SER A 24 -22.05 41.55 -32.03
C SER A 24 -22.63 40.16 -31.72
N LEU A 25 -23.28 40.02 -30.56
CA LEU A 25 -24.10 38.85 -30.19
C LEU A 25 -25.38 38.79 -31.02
N THR A 26 -25.68 37.62 -31.61
CA THR A 26 -26.92 37.33 -32.35
C THR A 26 -28.13 37.16 -31.42
N SER A 27 -29.33 37.46 -31.91
CA SER A 27 -30.62 37.49 -31.18
C SER A 27 -30.94 36.22 -30.36
N THR A 28 -30.43 35.06 -30.75
CA THR A 28 -30.60 33.78 -30.03
C THR A 28 -29.89 33.75 -28.67
N SER A 29 -28.72 34.39 -28.55
CA SER A 29 -27.94 34.46 -27.30
C SER A 29 -28.65 35.31 -26.24
N ILE A 30 -29.39 36.33 -26.67
CA ILE A 30 -30.18 37.22 -25.79
C ILE A 30 -31.42 36.50 -25.25
N ILE A 31 -32.05 35.62 -26.05
CA ILE A 31 -33.21 34.83 -25.63
C ILE A 31 -32.83 33.79 -24.58
N ILE A 32 -31.69 33.10 -24.77
CA ILE A 32 -31.19 32.11 -23.80
C ILE A 32 -30.79 32.80 -22.49
N ALA A 33 -30.12 33.96 -22.54
CA ALA A 33 -29.77 34.72 -21.34
C ALA A 33 -31.02 35.18 -20.56
N LYS A 34 -32.09 35.62 -21.25
CA LYS A 34 -33.36 36.01 -20.61
C LYS A 34 -34.10 34.82 -19.97
N TYR A 35 -34.08 33.64 -20.57
CA TYR A 35 -34.71 32.44 -19.99
C TYR A 35 -33.95 31.92 -18.76
N SER A 36 -32.62 31.97 -18.78
CA SER A 36 -31.77 31.54 -17.66
C SER A 36 -31.94 32.44 -16.43
N LEU A 37 -32.03 33.77 -16.62
CA LEU A 37 -32.27 34.72 -15.53
C LEU A 37 -33.66 34.57 -14.90
N ARG A 38 -34.70 34.28 -15.69
CA ARG A 38 -36.06 34.07 -15.17
C ARG A 38 -36.15 32.80 -14.31
N THR A 39 -35.49 31.73 -14.73
CA THR A 39 -35.44 30.45 -14.00
C THR A 39 -34.67 30.59 -12.69
N LEU A 40 -33.56 31.34 -12.67
CA LEU A 40 -32.79 31.62 -11.46
C LEU A 40 -33.56 32.51 -10.46
N CYS A 41 -34.36 33.45 -10.95
CA CYS A 41 -35.16 34.35 -10.11
C CYS A 41 -36.36 33.63 -9.46
N GLU A 42 -36.97 32.65 -10.15
CA GLU A 42 -38.01 31.80 -9.55
C GLU A 42 -37.42 30.86 -8.47
N MET A 43 -36.18 30.39 -8.66
CA MET A 43 -35.50 29.52 -7.68
C MET A 43 -35.12 30.24 -6.37
N SER A 44 -34.83 31.54 -6.38
CA SER A 44 -34.42 32.25 -5.16
C SER A 44 -35.55 32.45 -4.14
N THR A 45 -36.81 32.29 -4.56
CA THR A 45 -38.00 32.43 -3.69
C THR A 45 -38.38 31.15 -2.93
N MET A 46 -37.79 29.99 -3.27
CA MET A 46 -38.15 28.68 -2.69
C MET A 46 -37.19 28.15 -1.61
N PHE A 47 -36.13 28.89 -1.24
CA PHE A 47 -35.10 28.39 -0.32
C PHE A 47 -34.71 29.38 0.79
N PRO A 48 -34.26 28.89 1.97
CA PRO A 48 -33.80 29.73 3.06
C PRO A 48 -32.45 30.43 2.74
N PRO A 49 -32.19 31.62 3.32
CA PRO A 49 -31.21 32.60 2.81
C PRO A 49 -29.74 32.15 2.82
N TYR A 50 -29.36 31.13 3.59
CA TYR A 50 -27.98 30.64 3.67
C TYR A 50 -27.53 29.78 2.48
N LEU A 51 -28.45 29.31 1.63
CA LEU A 51 -28.14 28.55 0.40
C LEU A 51 -28.04 29.43 -0.85
N VAL A 52 -28.44 30.70 -0.78
CA VAL A 52 -28.41 31.62 -1.93
C VAL A 52 -26.99 32.15 -2.19
N HIS A 53 -26.20 32.38 -1.14
CA HIS A 53 -24.83 32.88 -1.26
C HIS A 53 -23.86 31.92 -1.96
N SER A 54 -24.05 30.60 -1.85
CA SER A 54 -23.21 29.63 -2.57
C SER A 54 -23.55 29.54 -4.06
N ALA A 55 -24.79 29.85 -4.46
CA ALA A 55 -25.22 29.85 -5.85
C ALA A 55 -24.78 31.13 -6.60
N GLU A 56 -24.84 32.29 -5.96
CA GLU A 56 -24.32 33.56 -6.54
C GLU A 56 -22.80 33.50 -6.76
N THR A 57 -22.07 32.81 -5.89
CA THR A 57 -20.62 32.63 -6.03
C THR A 57 -20.26 31.68 -7.19
N LEU A 58 -21.14 30.72 -7.53
CA LEU A 58 -20.96 29.83 -8.67
C LEU A 58 -21.29 30.51 -10.03
N ALA A 59 -22.12 31.56 -10.01
CA ALA A 59 -22.55 32.28 -11.22
C ALA A 59 -21.55 33.35 -11.71
N MET A 60 -20.54 33.69 -10.90
CA MET A 60 -19.52 34.72 -11.21
C MET A 60 -18.26 34.17 -11.93
N MET A 61 -18.23 32.89 -12.31
CA MET A 61 -17.21 32.38 -13.24
C MET A 61 -17.54 32.82 -14.68
N PRO A 62 -16.54 33.19 -15.51
CA PRO A 62 -16.81 33.66 -16.86
C PRO A 62 -17.29 32.50 -17.74
N LEU A 63 -18.60 32.27 -17.79
CA LEU A 63 -19.28 31.28 -18.63
C LEU A 63 -19.23 31.59 -20.14
N LEU A 64 -18.42 32.56 -20.56
CA LEU A 64 -18.37 33.07 -21.93
C LEU A 64 -17.29 32.41 -22.82
N SER A 65 -16.65 31.31 -22.38
CA SER A 65 -15.66 30.58 -23.18
C SER A 65 -15.90 29.07 -23.29
N LEU A 66 -17.03 28.55 -22.81
CA LEU A 66 -17.35 27.12 -22.93
C LEU A 66 -18.18 26.81 -24.20
N PRO A 67 -17.90 25.70 -24.91
CA PRO A 67 -18.71 25.25 -26.03
C PRO A 67 -20.17 25.02 -25.60
N VAL A 68 -21.15 25.40 -26.45
CA VAL A 68 -22.60 25.28 -26.19
C VAL A 68 -23.03 23.88 -25.73
N THR A 69 -22.32 22.84 -26.19
CA THR A 69 -22.48 21.44 -25.79
C THR A 69 -22.22 21.20 -24.30
N VAL A 70 -21.22 21.85 -23.72
CA VAL A 70 -20.86 21.71 -22.29
C VAL A 70 -21.90 22.37 -21.40
N MET A 71 -22.41 23.54 -21.82
CA MET A 71 -23.46 24.26 -21.08
C MET A 71 -24.79 23.49 -21.08
N THR A 72 -25.13 22.85 -22.19
CA THR A 72 -26.34 22.02 -22.32
C THR A 72 -26.26 20.78 -21.44
N ALA A 73 -25.09 20.12 -21.38
CA ALA A 73 -24.87 18.97 -20.51
C ALA A 73 -24.98 19.33 -19.02
N PHE A 74 -24.47 20.50 -18.63
CA PHE A 74 -24.53 20.97 -17.24
C PHE A 74 -25.97 21.28 -16.77
N ILE A 75 -26.79 21.86 -17.65
CA ILE A 75 -28.22 22.13 -17.36
C ILE A 75 -29.02 20.82 -17.25
N CYS A 76 -28.75 19.84 -18.12
CA CYS A 76 -29.35 18.51 -18.02
C CYS A 76 -28.98 17.80 -16.70
N PHE A 77 -27.71 17.90 -16.29
CA PHE A 77 -27.24 17.33 -15.02
C PHE A 77 -27.98 17.92 -13.82
N LEU A 78 -28.14 19.24 -13.76
CA LEU A 78 -28.88 19.91 -12.68
C LEU A 78 -30.34 19.47 -12.64
N ARG A 79 -31.02 19.35 -13.79
CA ARG A 79 -32.42 18.87 -13.86
C ARG A 79 -32.59 17.46 -13.28
N VAL A 80 -31.70 16.53 -13.63
CA VAL A 80 -31.75 15.14 -13.14
C VAL A 80 -31.45 15.08 -11.64
N PHE A 81 -30.47 15.86 -11.18
CA PHE A 81 -30.09 15.90 -9.77
C PHE A 81 -31.25 16.39 -8.88
N PHE A 82 -31.94 17.47 -9.28
CA PHE A 82 -33.06 18.01 -8.50
C PHE A 82 -34.34 17.17 -8.58
N SER A 83 -34.61 16.50 -9.71
CA SER A 83 -35.76 15.56 -9.83
C SER A 83 -35.63 14.35 -8.90
N ASN A 84 -34.41 13.83 -8.74
CA ASN A 84 -34.12 12.72 -7.82
C ASN A 84 -34.19 13.15 -6.36
N TYR A 85 -33.84 14.40 -6.05
CA TYR A 85 -33.92 14.93 -4.69
C TYR A 85 -35.37 15.08 -4.20
N ILE A 86 -36.29 15.53 -5.08
CA ILE A 86 -37.71 15.69 -4.74
C ILE A 86 -38.40 14.32 -4.56
N SER A 87 -38.03 13.32 -5.37
CA SER A 87 -38.60 11.97 -5.28
C SER A 87 -38.21 11.24 -3.99
N LYS A 88 -36.99 11.47 -3.48
CA LYS A 88 -36.48 10.84 -2.24
C LYS A 88 -37.15 11.34 -0.97
N LYS A 89 -37.71 12.56 -0.98
CA LYS A 89 -38.38 13.16 0.19
C LYS A 89 -39.82 12.63 0.38
N ARG A 90 -40.43 12.07 -0.67
CA ARG A 90 -41.80 11.52 -0.65
C ARG A 90 -41.90 10.09 -0.10
N LEU A 91 -40.78 9.35 -0.06
CA LEU A 91 -40.71 7.94 0.35
C LEU A 91 -40.39 7.73 1.85
N LEU A 92 -40.21 8.81 2.62
CA LEU A 92 -39.79 8.76 4.03
C LEU A 92 -40.95 8.98 5.04
N GLN A 93 -42.21 8.84 4.61
CA GLN A 93 -43.38 9.12 5.45
C GLN A 93 -44.33 7.93 5.69
N GLU A 94 -44.05 6.73 5.16
CA GLU A 94 -44.91 5.56 5.37
C GLU A 94 -44.12 4.38 5.95
N ASP A 95 -44.75 3.69 6.89
CA ASP A 95 -44.43 2.37 7.49
C ASP A 95 -43.65 2.29 8.82
N CYS A 96 -44.44 2.33 9.91
CA CYS A 96 -44.16 1.68 11.20
C CYS A 96 -45.39 0.88 11.63
N VAL A 97 -45.35 -0.47 11.65
CA VAL A 97 -46.09 -1.32 12.63
C VAL A 97 -45.39 -2.67 12.86
N ASP A 98 -45.22 -2.93 14.15
CA ASP A 98 -44.89 -4.08 15.02
C ASP A 98 -45.13 -5.56 14.59
N SER A 99 -44.26 -6.47 15.07
CA SER A 99 -44.61 -7.61 15.97
C SER A 99 -43.49 -8.66 16.09
N GLY A 100 -43.28 -9.20 17.29
CA GLY A 100 -42.22 -10.18 17.61
C GLY A 100 -42.71 -11.56 18.07
N ARG A 101 -41.82 -12.55 18.11
CA ARG A 101 -41.89 -13.72 19.03
C ARG A 101 -40.60 -14.55 19.14
N LYS A 102 -40.48 -15.23 20.28
CA LYS A 102 -39.34 -15.93 20.93
C LYS A 102 -39.04 -17.34 20.35
N SER A 103 -37.75 -17.71 20.20
CA SER A 103 -36.94 -18.69 21.00
C SER A 103 -36.98 -20.18 20.61
N ARG A 104 -35.82 -20.80 20.35
CA ARG A 104 -35.19 -21.88 21.16
C ARG A 104 -33.81 -22.31 20.64
N TYR A 105 -33.02 -22.87 21.55
CA TYR A 105 -31.58 -23.09 21.58
C TYR A 105 -31.21 -24.53 21.16
N ASN A 106 -30.10 -24.74 20.43
CA ASN A 106 -29.25 -25.94 20.61
C ASN A 106 -27.82 -25.72 20.06
N SER A 107 -26.84 -26.36 20.71
CA SER A 107 -25.42 -26.02 20.77
C SER A 107 -24.49 -26.76 19.78
N ASN A 108 -23.58 -26.04 19.12
CA ASN A 108 -22.24 -26.51 18.69
C ASN A 108 -21.25 -25.33 18.75
N LYS A 109 -20.04 -25.56 19.27
CA LYS A 109 -19.09 -24.49 19.66
C LYS A 109 -18.43 -23.81 18.46
N SER A 110 -19.06 -22.72 18.03
CA SER A 110 -18.48 -21.60 17.29
C SER A 110 -18.13 -20.46 18.26
N ALA A 111 -17.03 -19.75 18.06
CA ALA A 111 -16.74 -18.54 18.84
C ALA A 111 -17.70 -17.41 18.43
N SER A 112 -18.80 -17.26 19.17
CA SER A 112 -19.79 -16.18 18.99
C SER A 112 -19.35 -14.96 19.80
N THR A 113 -18.87 -13.91 19.14
CA THR A 113 -18.54 -12.65 19.81
C THR A 113 -19.74 -11.69 19.75
N ARG A 114 -20.29 -11.31 20.93
CA ARG A 114 -21.34 -10.29 21.03
C ARG A 114 -20.70 -8.92 21.25
N ALA A 115 -20.86 -7.98 20.32
CA ALA A 115 -20.50 -6.58 20.49
C ALA A 115 -21.76 -5.70 20.55
N GLN A 116 -21.85 -4.82 21.56
CA GLN A 116 -22.89 -3.78 21.66
C GLN A 116 -22.32 -2.42 21.25
N ASN A 117 -23.14 -1.58 20.62
CA ASN A 117 -22.82 -0.18 20.36
C ASN A 117 -24.03 0.72 20.71
N GLY A 118 -23.78 1.99 21.01
CA GLY A 118 -24.70 2.96 21.62
C GLY A 118 -25.98 3.36 20.86
N ASN A 119 -26.35 2.65 19.78
CA ASN A 119 -27.55 2.91 18.97
C ASN A 119 -28.61 1.79 19.01
N GLY A 120 -28.56 0.87 19.97
CA GLY A 120 -29.65 -0.08 20.24
C GLY A 120 -29.94 -1.16 19.18
N ARG A 121 -29.29 -1.13 18.00
CA ARG A 121 -29.32 -2.25 17.05
C ARG A 121 -28.48 -3.41 17.59
N ARG A 122 -29.15 -4.49 17.98
CA ARG A 122 -28.51 -5.80 18.20
C ARG A 122 -27.86 -6.21 16.88
N PHE A 123 -26.54 -6.28 16.83
CA PHE A 123 -25.89 -7.03 15.76
C PHE A 123 -26.28 -8.50 15.93
N ALA A 124 -26.70 -9.13 14.83
CA ALA A 124 -26.82 -10.59 14.76
C ALA A 124 -25.51 -11.22 15.25
N ALA A 125 -25.59 -12.37 15.91
CA ALA A 125 -24.39 -13.12 16.24
C ALA A 125 -23.63 -13.39 14.94
N MET A 126 -22.35 -13.01 14.88
CA MET A 126 -21.52 -13.28 13.72
C MET A 126 -20.61 -14.47 13.99
N LEU A 127 -20.42 -15.29 12.95
CA LEU A 127 -19.59 -16.49 12.97
C LEU A 127 -18.30 -16.20 12.21
N ILE A 128 -17.15 -16.40 12.84
CA ILE A 128 -15.85 -16.29 12.19
C ILE A 128 -15.34 -17.69 11.88
N ARG A 129 -15.05 -17.94 10.61
CA ARG A 129 -14.47 -19.21 10.14
C ARG A 129 -13.75 -19.04 8.82
N GLU A 130 -12.92 -20.02 8.49
CA GLU A 130 -12.40 -20.16 7.14
C GLU A 130 -13.55 -20.48 6.15
N LEU A 131 -13.42 -19.98 4.92
CA LEU A 131 -14.29 -20.32 3.82
C LEU A 131 -13.99 -21.76 3.36
N ARG A 132 -15.02 -22.44 2.88
CA ARG A 132 -14.90 -23.75 2.24
C ARG A 132 -14.53 -23.57 0.77
N ASP A 133 -13.94 -24.60 0.15
CA ASP A 133 -13.51 -24.55 -1.26
C ASP A 133 -14.64 -24.15 -2.22
N ASP A 134 -15.85 -24.63 -1.96
CA ASP A 134 -17.06 -24.34 -2.74
C ASP A 134 -17.62 -22.92 -2.49
N GLU A 135 -17.03 -22.15 -1.57
CA GLU A 135 -17.44 -20.78 -1.22
C GLU A 135 -16.59 -19.69 -1.87
N LEU A 136 -15.63 -20.02 -2.74
CA LEU A 136 -14.80 -19.03 -3.43
C LEU A 136 -15.66 -17.96 -4.14
N TYR A 137 -16.78 -18.34 -4.74
CA TYR A 137 -17.68 -17.41 -5.40
C TYR A 137 -18.27 -16.36 -4.44
N LYS A 138 -18.46 -16.70 -3.14
CA LYS A 138 -18.90 -15.73 -2.12
C LYS A 138 -17.82 -14.68 -1.89
N SER A 139 -16.56 -15.13 -1.79
CA SER A 139 -15.40 -14.24 -1.68
C SER A 139 -15.26 -13.33 -2.90
N ALA A 140 -15.40 -13.90 -4.10
CA ALA A 140 -15.33 -13.16 -5.36
C ALA A 140 -16.44 -12.09 -5.47
N LYS A 141 -17.68 -12.39 -5.04
CA LYS A 141 -18.78 -11.40 -4.99
C LYS A 141 -18.42 -10.23 -4.08
N LEU A 142 -17.94 -10.52 -2.88
CA LEU A 142 -17.63 -9.51 -1.88
C LEU A 142 -16.44 -8.63 -2.31
N SER A 143 -15.40 -9.24 -2.88
CA SER A 143 -14.26 -8.52 -3.44
C SER A 143 -14.66 -7.65 -4.63
N ALA A 144 -15.47 -8.15 -5.56
CA ALA A 144 -15.96 -7.35 -6.69
C ALA A 144 -16.73 -6.10 -6.23
N LEU A 145 -17.56 -6.26 -5.19
CA LEU A 145 -18.28 -5.15 -4.56
C LEU A 145 -17.34 -4.14 -3.88
N ALA A 146 -16.30 -4.61 -3.18
CA ALA A 146 -15.39 -3.76 -2.43
C ALA A 146 -14.37 -3.03 -3.30
N PHE A 147 -13.86 -3.70 -4.34
CA PHE A 147 -12.78 -3.21 -5.21
C PHE A 147 -13.27 -2.74 -6.60
N SER A 148 -14.58 -2.76 -6.83
CA SER A 148 -15.23 -2.19 -8.04
C SER A 148 -14.77 -2.80 -9.36
N TYR A 149 -14.69 -4.13 -9.44
CA TYR A 149 -14.40 -4.86 -10.69
C TYR A 149 -15.51 -5.86 -11.03
N ALA A 150 -15.65 -6.20 -12.31
CA ALA A 150 -16.61 -7.21 -12.77
C ALA A 150 -16.02 -8.63 -12.63
N VAL A 151 -16.85 -9.58 -12.25
CA VAL A 151 -16.45 -10.99 -12.09
C VAL A 151 -17.54 -11.92 -12.62
N ASN A 152 -17.12 -12.99 -13.31
CA ASN A 152 -18.02 -14.06 -13.71
C ASN A 152 -18.23 -15.04 -12.54
N ILE A 153 -19.38 -14.93 -11.88
CA ILE A 153 -19.68 -15.75 -10.70
C ILE A 153 -19.89 -17.23 -11.05
N GLU A 154 -20.43 -17.55 -12.22
CA GLU A 154 -20.65 -18.94 -12.63
C GLU A 154 -19.34 -19.67 -12.95
N GLU A 155 -18.30 -18.94 -13.39
CA GLU A 155 -16.94 -19.47 -13.47
C GLU A 155 -16.34 -19.65 -12.07
N LYS A 156 -16.50 -18.66 -11.18
CA LYS A 156 -15.95 -18.74 -9.82
C LYS A 156 -16.55 -19.84 -8.96
N LYS A 157 -17.76 -20.32 -9.25
CA LYS A 157 -18.35 -21.51 -8.61
C LYS A 157 -17.65 -22.81 -8.97
N LYS A 158 -16.88 -22.84 -10.07
CA LYS A 158 -16.14 -24.02 -10.55
C LYS A 158 -14.69 -24.04 -10.07
N GLU A 159 -14.23 -22.95 -9.47
CA GLU A 159 -12.89 -22.79 -8.94
C GLU A 159 -12.88 -23.04 -7.43
N THR A 160 -11.71 -23.41 -6.90
CA THR A 160 -11.48 -23.62 -5.46
C THR A 160 -10.61 -22.50 -4.88
N LEU A 161 -10.66 -22.34 -3.56
CA LEU A 161 -9.76 -21.45 -2.85
C LEU A 161 -8.29 -21.88 -3.10
N LYS A 162 -7.41 -20.88 -3.22
CA LYS A 162 -5.96 -21.10 -3.34
C LYS A 162 -5.19 -20.70 -2.07
N GLU A 163 -5.79 -19.83 -1.28
CA GLU A 163 -5.20 -19.20 -0.11
C GLU A 163 -6.21 -19.25 1.04
N HIS A 164 -5.71 -19.24 2.26
CA HIS A 164 -6.55 -19.20 3.46
C HIS A 164 -7.44 -17.96 3.44
N THR A 165 -8.75 -18.14 3.42
CA THR A 165 -9.71 -17.02 3.38
C THR A 165 -10.64 -17.10 4.56
N PHE A 166 -10.58 -16.12 5.45
CA PHE A 166 -11.37 -16.07 6.67
C PHE A 166 -12.54 -15.11 6.50
N GLY A 167 -13.74 -15.59 6.79
CA GLY A 167 -14.99 -14.86 6.64
C GLY A 167 -15.68 -14.59 7.97
N ALA A 168 -16.37 -13.46 8.02
CA ALA A 168 -17.43 -13.20 8.99
C ALA A 168 -18.76 -13.49 8.31
N PHE A 169 -19.56 -14.37 8.91
CA PHE A 169 -20.89 -14.78 8.43
C PHE A 169 -21.98 -14.30 9.37
N LEU A 170 -23.18 -14.09 8.84
CA LEU A 170 -24.39 -13.95 9.65
C LEU A 170 -24.70 -15.26 10.39
N ASP A 171 -25.72 -15.23 11.24
CA ASP A 171 -26.18 -16.36 12.06
C ASP A 171 -26.74 -17.52 11.23
N ASP A 172 -27.03 -17.30 9.95
CA ASP A 172 -27.35 -18.33 8.96
C ASP A 172 -26.15 -19.20 8.54
N ASN A 173 -24.92 -18.83 8.95
CA ASN A 173 -23.65 -19.46 8.59
C ASN A 173 -23.36 -19.50 7.07
N GLU A 174 -24.11 -18.74 6.27
CA GLU A 174 -24.09 -18.79 4.81
C GLU A 174 -23.83 -17.42 4.18
N THR A 175 -24.35 -16.35 4.77
CA THR A 175 -24.21 -14.99 4.26
C THR A 175 -22.87 -14.40 4.71
N LEU A 176 -21.90 -14.33 3.78
CA LEU A 176 -20.59 -13.71 3.98
C LEU A 176 -20.70 -12.17 3.99
N ILE A 177 -20.32 -11.54 5.10
CA ILE A 177 -20.44 -10.07 5.28
C ILE A 177 -19.10 -9.33 5.32
N ALA A 178 -18.02 -10.03 5.66
CA ALA A 178 -16.66 -9.52 5.58
C ALA A 178 -15.68 -10.68 5.35
N GLN A 179 -14.51 -10.39 4.79
CA GLN A 179 -13.45 -11.37 4.62
C GLN A 179 -12.06 -10.76 4.77
N VAL A 180 -11.09 -11.63 4.98
CA VAL A 180 -9.66 -11.39 4.89
C VAL A 180 -9.00 -12.60 4.22
N VAL A 181 -8.11 -12.36 3.26
CA VAL A 181 -7.26 -13.42 2.68
C VAL A 181 -5.92 -13.38 3.42
N ALA A 182 -5.47 -14.53 3.90
CA ALA A 182 -4.19 -14.75 4.55
C ALA A 182 -3.32 -15.62 3.64
N ILE A 183 -2.14 -15.11 3.28
CA ILE A 183 -1.21 -15.77 2.36
C ILE A 183 0.07 -16.11 3.12
N ASP A 184 0.46 -17.38 3.07
CA ASP A 184 1.64 -17.86 3.76
C ASP A 184 2.93 -17.44 3.05
N TYR A 185 3.81 -16.80 3.81
CA TYR A 185 5.13 -16.40 3.36
C TYR A 185 6.20 -16.82 4.37
N VAL A 186 7.43 -16.84 3.89
CA VAL A 186 8.62 -16.81 4.74
C VAL A 186 9.31 -15.49 4.46
N SER A 187 9.38 -14.61 5.46
CA SER A 187 10.06 -13.31 5.35
C SER A 187 11.48 -13.41 5.88
N PHE A 188 12.41 -12.67 5.30
CA PHE A 188 13.70 -12.43 5.95
C PHE A 188 13.55 -11.35 7.04
N HIS A 189 14.19 -11.60 8.17
CA HIS A 189 14.35 -10.67 9.28
C HIS A 189 15.78 -10.77 9.82
N ASN A 190 16.59 -9.73 9.63
CA ASN A 190 18.03 -9.71 9.93
C ASN A 190 18.78 -10.92 9.33
N GLY A 191 18.50 -11.25 8.06
CA GLY A 191 19.07 -12.41 7.38
C GLY A 191 18.47 -13.76 7.76
N THR A 192 17.59 -13.83 8.76
CA THR A 192 16.97 -15.08 9.20
C THR A 192 15.57 -15.24 8.58
N PRO A 193 15.25 -16.39 7.96
CA PRO A 193 13.91 -16.67 7.50
C PRO A 193 12.97 -16.89 8.69
N VAL A 194 11.82 -16.21 8.68
CA VAL A 194 10.77 -16.32 9.71
C VAL A 194 9.40 -16.46 9.02
N GLY A 195 8.49 -17.21 9.64
CA GLY A 195 7.13 -17.34 9.11
C GLY A 195 6.39 -16.01 9.13
N ALA A 196 5.69 -15.70 8.05
CA ALA A 196 4.97 -14.45 7.89
C ALA A 196 3.64 -14.66 7.18
N VAL A 197 2.69 -13.76 7.41
CA VAL A 197 1.39 -13.76 6.72
C VAL A 197 1.15 -12.45 5.99
N GLY A 198 0.90 -12.55 4.69
CA GLY A 198 0.41 -11.45 3.86
C GLY A 198 -1.10 -11.33 4.04
N ILE A 199 -1.57 -10.15 4.44
CA ILE A 199 -3.00 -9.86 4.54
C ILE A 199 -3.47 -9.15 3.28
N ALA A 200 -4.36 -9.83 2.56
CA ALA A 200 -4.92 -9.41 1.28
C ALA A 200 -6.46 -9.38 1.33
N GLY A 201 -7.07 -8.83 0.28
CA GLY A 201 -8.50 -8.99 0.02
C GLY A 201 -9.44 -8.57 1.14
N VAL A 202 -9.04 -7.62 2.01
CA VAL A 202 -9.86 -7.17 3.15
C VAL A 202 -11.09 -6.46 2.61
N ALA A 203 -12.24 -7.12 2.70
CA ALA A 203 -13.50 -6.63 2.14
C ALA A 203 -14.63 -6.75 3.16
N SER A 204 -15.60 -5.84 3.06
CA SER A 204 -16.83 -5.89 3.86
C SER A 204 -17.99 -5.29 3.07
N SER A 205 -19.15 -5.90 3.21
CA SER A 205 -20.34 -5.45 2.51
C SER A 205 -20.81 -4.12 3.09
N PRO A 206 -21.16 -3.10 2.28
CA PRO A 206 -21.52 -1.78 2.74
C PRO A 206 -22.59 -1.75 3.83
N GLU A 207 -23.63 -2.57 3.71
CA GLU A 207 -24.74 -2.67 4.67
C GLU A 207 -24.34 -3.27 6.02
N HIS A 208 -23.19 -3.96 6.08
CA HIS A 208 -22.63 -4.59 7.28
C HIS A 208 -21.39 -3.84 7.82
N ARG A 209 -21.03 -2.68 7.25
CA ARG A 209 -19.93 -1.86 7.76
C ARG A 209 -20.25 -1.33 9.15
N ARG A 210 -19.18 -1.05 9.92
CA ARG A 210 -19.25 -0.56 11.31
C ARG A 210 -19.87 -1.56 12.31
N ALA A 211 -20.05 -2.82 11.89
CA ALA A 211 -20.47 -3.95 12.74
C ALA A 211 -19.35 -4.64 13.52
N GLY A 212 -18.08 -4.29 13.24
CA GLY A 212 -16.93 -4.96 13.84
C GLY A 212 -16.50 -6.27 13.16
N ALA A 213 -17.12 -6.66 12.04
CA ALA A 213 -16.83 -7.92 11.34
C ALA A 213 -15.35 -8.11 10.99
N VAL A 214 -14.70 -7.12 10.35
CA VAL A 214 -13.26 -7.19 10.03
C VAL A 214 -12.40 -7.29 11.30
N ARG A 215 -12.81 -6.62 12.39
CA ARG A 215 -12.08 -6.72 13.66
C ARG A 215 -12.14 -8.13 14.23
N ALA A 216 -13.32 -8.74 14.22
CA ALA A 216 -13.48 -10.12 14.68
C ALA A 216 -12.65 -11.12 13.84
N ILE A 217 -12.50 -10.88 12.53
CA ILE A 217 -11.60 -11.70 11.69
C ILE A 217 -10.13 -11.51 12.09
N PHE A 218 -9.65 -10.27 12.29
CA PHE A 218 -8.28 -10.03 12.75
C PHE A 218 -8.01 -10.63 14.14
N ASP A 219 -8.95 -10.49 15.08
CA ASP A 219 -8.84 -11.07 16.42
C ASP A 219 -8.69 -12.60 16.33
N HIS A 220 -9.45 -13.25 15.44
CA HIS A 220 -9.30 -14.68 15.16
C HIS A 220 -7.94 -15.02 14.53
N LEU A 221 -7.52 -14.33 13.47
CA LEU A 221 -6.23 -14.53 12.81
C LEU A 221 -5.06 -14.43 13.81
N PHE A 222 -5.08 -13.42 14.69
CA PHE A 222 -4.03 -13.23 15.69
C PHE A 222 -4.06 -14.29 16.79
N SER A 223 -5.23 -14.87 17.09
CA SER A 223 -5.35 -15.97 18.05
C SER A 223 -4.71 -17.26 17.53
N ILE A 224 -4.83 -17.55 16.22
CA ILE A 224 -4.28 -18.75 15.58
C ILE A 224 -2.87 -18.57 15.03
N ALA A 225 -2.34 -17.33 14.99
CA ALA A 225 -1.05 -17.02 14.38
C ALA A 225 0.12 -17.91 14.88
N GLY A 226 0.11 -18.28 16.16
CA GLY A 226 1.15 -19.18 16.71
C GLY A 226 1.06 -20.59 16.16
N GLU A 227 -0.15 -21.11 15.97
CA GLU A 227 -0.40 -22.45 15.39
C GLU A 227 -0.03 -22.50 13.91
N GLN A 228 -0.22 -21.38 13.20
CA GLN A 228 0.16 -21.23 11.79
C GLN A 228 1.65 -20.91 11.57
N GLY A 229 2.41 -20.67 12.64
CA GLY A 229 3.82 -20.27 12.53
C GLY A 229 4.03 -18.85 12.01
N TRP A 230 3.02 -17.98 12.09
CA TRP A 230 3.12 -16.57 11.68
C TRP A 230 3.72 -15.71 12.78
N GLU A 231 4.96 -15.30 12.59
CA GLU A 231 5.66 -14.40 13.51
C GLU A 231 5.55 -12.94 13.08
N LEU A 232 5.48 -12.69 11.78
CA LEU A 232 5.35 -11.38 11.16
C LEU A 232 4.09 -11.30 10.30
N SER A 233 3.58 -10.10 10.08
CA SER A 233 2.52 -9.87 9.11
C SER A 233 2.71 -8.58 8.33
N TYR A 234 2.32 -8.62 7.06
CA TYR A 234 2.46 -7.52 6.12
C TYR A 234 1.16 -7.27 5.36
N LEU A 235 0.88 -6.01 5.01
CA LEU A 235 -0.28 -5.64 4.20
C LEU A 235 -0.08 -4.34 3.44
N TYR A 236 -0.83 -4.17 2.35
CA TYR A 236 -0.97 -2.90 1.65
C TYR A 236 -2.24 -2.17 2.13
N PRO A 237 -2.09 -1.04 2.85
CA PRO A 237 -3.23 -0.40 3.48
C PRO A 237 -3.99 0.52 2.53
N PHE A 238 -5.31 0.37 2.41
CA PHE A 238 -6.16 1.47 1.91
C PHE A 238 -6.16 2.68 2.86
N SER A 239 -5.81 2.47 4.14
CA SER A 239 -5.69 3.53 5.14
C SER A 239 -4.77 3.10 6.29
N TYR A 240 -3.62 3.76 6.45
CA TYR A 240 -2.71 3.51 7.58
C TYR A 240 -3.41 3.67 8.93
N ARG A 241 -4.25 4.71 9.08
CA ARG A 241 -4.99 4.96 10.32
C ARG A 241 -5.97 3.83 10.65
N TYR A 242 -6.54 3.17 9.65
CA TYR A 242 -7.43 2.03 9.86
C TYR A 242 -6.65 0.84 10.43
N TYR A 243 -5.53 0.47 9.79
CA TYR A 243 -4.75 -0.71 10.17
C TYR A 243 -3.89 -0.52 11.43
N ARG A 244 -3.54 0.71 11.81
CA ARG A 244 -2.92 1.00 13.12
C ARG A 244 -3.74 0.50 14.30
N LYS A 245 -5.07 0.45 14.17
CA LYS A 245 -5.98 -0.11 15.19
C LYS A 245 -5.85 -1.64 15.35
N PHE A 246 -5.12 -2.28 14.45
CA PHE A 246 -4.74 -3.69 14.46
C PHE A 246 -3.22 -3.83 14.61
N GLY A 247 -2.54 -2.92 15.33
CA GLY A 247 -1.13 -3.05 15.67
C GLY A 247 -0.11 -2.90 14.53
N TYR A 248 -0.56 -2.69 13.29
CA TYR A 248 0.33 -2.46 12.15
C TYR A 248 0.95 -1.06 12.19
N GLU A 249 2.16 -0.92 11.64
CA GLU A 249 2.78 0.38 11.38
C GLU A 249 3.50 0.41 10.03
N ARG A 250 3.74 1.62 9.48
CA ARG A 250 4.42 1.86 8.20
C ARG A 250 5.91 1.52 8.27
N ALA A 251 6.19 0.22 8.17
CA ALA A 251 7.54 -0.33 8.21
C ALA A 251 8.24 -0.24 6.85
N VAL A 252 7.59 -0.67 5.77
CA VAL A 252 8.19 -0.75 4.44
C VAL A 252 8.06 0.62 3.74
N ARG A 253 9.17 1.20 3.26
CA ARG A 253 9.19 2.54 2.65
C ARG A 253 9.89 2.54 1.30
N ASN A 254 9.21 1.96 0.33
CA ASN A 254 9.71 1.89 -1.03
C ASN A 254 9.60 3.24 -1.75
N ARG A 255 10.57 3.53 -2.62
CA ARG A 255 10.62 4.75 -3.43
C ARG A 255 10.50 4.42 -4.90
N THR A 256 10.02 5.41 -5.65
CA THR A 256 10.14 5.44 -7.11
C THR A 256 11.15 6.51 -7.46
N LEU A 257 12.15 6.18 -8.27
CA LEU A 257 13.09 7.12 -8.85
C LEU A 257 12.91 7.12 -10.36
N THR A 258 12.53 8.25 -10.93
CA THR A 258 12.45 8.41 -12.39
C THR A 258 13.50 9.40 -12.84
N VAL A 259 14.32 9.02 -13.81
CA VAL A 259 15.37 9.85 -14.40
C VAL A 259 15.30 9.79 -15.92
N ALA A 260 15.82 10.83 -16.58
CA ALA A 260 16.10 10.75 -18.02
C ALA A 260 17.16 9.66 -18.25
N LEU A 261 17.03 8.87 -19.32
CA LEU A 261 18.01 7.82 -19.63
C LEU A 261 19.47 8.33 -19.72
N PRO A 262 19.74 9.53 -20.26
CA PRO A 262 21.07 10.14 -20.26
C PRO A 262 21.70 10.31 -18.87
N ALA A 263 20.92 10.29 -17.77
CA ALA A 263 21.45 10.29 -16.40
C ALA A 263 22.35 9.08 -16.10
N LEU A 264 22.21 8.00 -16.87
CA LEU A 264 23.09 6.82 -16.78
C LEU A 264 24.39 7.01 -17.58
N GLY A 265 24.60 8.16 -18.23
CA GLY A 265 25.67 8.39 -19.20
C GLY A 265 27.10 8.17 -18.68
N GLY A 266 27.32 8.39 -17.38
CA GLY A 266 28.60 8.15 -16.71
C GLY A 266 28.93 6.68 -16.44
N ILE A 267 27.96 5.77 -16.63
CA ILE A 267 28.13 4.32 -16.45
C ILE A 267 28.43 3.70 -17.82
N PRO A 268 29.55 2.97 -18.00
CA PRO A 268 29.86 2.32 -19.28
C PRO A 268 28.73 1.42 -19.78
N ARG A 269 28.46 1.42 -21.09
CA ARG A 269 27.50 0.49 -21.68
C ARG A 269 27.97 -0.96 -21.45
N ASN A 270 27.03 -1.85 -21.19
CA ASN A 270 27.29 -3.26 -20.94
C ASN A 270 26.31 -4.12 -21.74
N SER A 271 26.77 -5.21 -22.35
CA SER A 271 25.95 -6.14 -23.15
C SER A 271 25.80 -7.52 -22.49
N GLY A 272 26.13 -7.64 -21.21
CA GLY A 272 26.19 -8.91 -20.47
C GLY A 272 24.86 -9.38 -19.86
N ALA A 273 23.76 -8.66 -20.10
CA ALA A 273 22.43 -9.13 -19.73
C ALA A 273 21.70 -9.74 -20.92
N ALA A 274 20.97 -10.83 -20.69
CA ALA A 274 20.18 -11.53 -21.69
C ALA A 274 18.71 -11.63 -21.26
N LEU A 275 17.79 -11.51 -22.23
CA LEU A 275 16.38 -11.78 -22.02
C LEU A 275 16.19 -13.27 -21.72
N LEU A 276 15.43 -13.60 -20.67
CA LEU A 276 15.03 -14.97 -20.39
C LEU A 276 13.59 -15.23 -20.85
N GLU A 277 13.40 -16.39 -21.47
CA GLU A 277 12.13 -16.84 -22.08
C GLU A 277 11.69 -18.23 -21.58
N SER A 278 12.45 -18.84 -20.68
CA SER A 278 12.20 -20.16 -20.10
C SER A 278 12.68 -20.23 -18.65
N ASP A 279 12.21 -21.24 -17.93
CA ASP A 279 12.54 -21.52 -16.53
C ASP A 279 13.77 -22.44 -16.35
N ASP A 280 14.54 -22.66 -17.40
CA ASP A 280 15.75 -23.51 -17.37
C ASP A 280 16.77 -23.05 -16.31
N SER A 281 16.81 -21.75 -16.01
CA SER A 281 17.69 -21.15 -14.99
C SER A 281 17.03 -21.00 -13.62
N LEU A 282 15.82 -21.55 -13.39
CA LEU A 282 15.04 -21.31 -12.17
C LEU A 282 15.81 -21.59 -10.86
N PRO A 283 16.56 -22.70 -10.71
CA PRO A 283 17.34 -22.93 -9.48
C PRO A 283 18.35 -21.83 -9.19
N GLU A 284 19.03 -21.33 -10.22
CA GLU A 284 20.00 -20.23 -10.10
C GLU A 284 19.30 -18.89 -9.80
N LEU A 285 18.16 -18.62 -10.43
CA LEU A 285 17.35 -17.42 -10.16
C LEU A 285 16.85 -17.38 -8.72
N LEU A 286 16.38 -18.51 -8.19
CA LEU A 286 15.96 -18.64 -6.80
C LEU A 286 17.14 -18.40 -5.83
N ALA A 287 18.31 -18.98 -6.13
CA ALA A 287 19.52 -18.76 -5.32
C ALA A 287 19.98 -17.30 -5.34
N LEU A 288 20.05 -16.68 -6.52
CA LEU A 288 20.39 -15.27 -6.71
C LEU A 288 19.44 -14.35 -5.96
N TYR A 289 18.13 -14.53 -6.15
CA TYR A 289 17.12 -13.71 -5.47
C TYR A 289 17.16 -13.91 -3.96
N ASN A 290 17.19 -15.14 -3.45
CA ASN A 290 17.15 -15.37 -2.00
C ASN A 290 18.42 -14.86 -1.29
N ARG A 291 19.59 -14.89 -1.97
CA ARG A 291 20.82 -14.26 -1.48
C ARG A 291 20.69 -12.73 -1.43
N PHE A 292 20.05 -12.11 -2.42
CA PHE A 292 19.73 -10.68 -2.40
C PHE A 292 18.73 -10.35 -1.28
N ALA A 293 17.63 -11.09 -1.21
CA ALA A 293 16.48 -10.86 -0.33
C ALA A 293 16.86 -10.94 1.15
N ALA A 294 17.76 -11.87 1.51
CA ALA A 294 18.24 -12.02 2.89
C ALA A 294 18.90 -10.76 3.47
N ARG A 295 19.33 -9.80 2.64
CA ARG A 295 19.91 -8.53 3.10
C ARG A 295 18.87 -7.54 3.61
N TYR A 296 17.59 -7.76 3.31
CA TYR A 296 16.50 -6.83 3.61
C TYR A 296 15.46 -7.50 4.50
N ASN A 297 14.99 -6.75 5.51
CA ASN A 297 13.77 -7.13 6.21
C ASN A 297 12.58 -7.04 5.25
N ALA A 298 11.52 -7.82 5.54
CA ALA A 298 10.27 -7.89 4.79
C ALA A 298 10.32 -8.53 3.39
N CYS A 299 11.50 -8.74 2.79
CA CYS A 299 11.58 -9.52 1.56
C CYS A 299 11.16 -10.97 1.82
N PHE A 300 10.36 -11.54 0.93
CA PHE A 300 9.91 -12.91 1.05
C PHE A 300 10.85 -13.89 0.37
N MET A 301 11.08 -15.05 0.96
CA MET A 301 11.80 -16.14 0.32
C MET A 301 10.96 -16.70 -0.83
N ARG A 302 11.57 -16.78 -2.02
CA ARG A 302 10.95 -17.41 -3.18
C ARG A 302 11.35 -18.87 -3.25
N ARG A 303 10.39 -19.74 -3.58
CA ARG A 303 10.57 -21.20 -3.70
C ARG A 303 10.14 -21.77 -5.05
N ASP A 304 9.46 -20.96 -5.86
CA ASP A 304 8.90 -21.36 -7.14
C ASP A 304 9.07 -20.23 -8.17
N GLY A 305 8.78 -20.57 -9.44
CA GLY A 305 8.99 -19.68 -10.57
C GLY A 305 7.96 -18.57 -10.77
N LYS A 306 6.88 -18.50 -9.97
CA LYS A 306 5.72 -17.62 -10.26
C LYS A 306 6.04 -16.12 -10.25
N TYR A 307 7.16 -15.74 -9.63
CA TYR A 307 7.62 -14.36 -9.50
C TYR A 307 8.53 -13.91 -10.65
N PHE A 308 8.91 -14.82 -11.55
CA PHE A 308 9.77 -14.52 -12.69
C PHE A 308 8.90 -14.50 -13.97
N PRO A 309 8.67 -13.33 -14.57
CA PRO A 309 7.92 -13.23 -15.82
C PRO A 309 8.78 -13.69 -16.99
N LEU A 310 8.70 -14.97 -17.32
CA LEU A 310 9.51 -15.62 -18.36
C LEU A 310 8.76 -15.77 -19.70
N ASP A 311 7.55 -15.19 -19.81
CA ASP A 311 6.77 -15.10 -21.06
C ASP A 311 6.63 -13.63 -21.48
N PRO A 312 7.71 -13.02 -22.04
CA PRO A 312 7.72 -11.60 -22.34
C PRO A 312 6.76 -11.21 -23.46
N TYR A 313 6.46 -12.12 -24.39
CA TYR A 313 5.60 -11.83 -25.54
C TYR A 313 4.12 -11.82 -25.18
N ARG A 314 3.70 -12.59 -24.17
CA ARG A 314 2.33 -12.55 -23.65
C ARG A 314 2.11 -11.40 -22.68
N THR A 315 3.09 -11.10 -21.83
CA THR A 315 2.90 -10.20 -20.68
C THR A 315 3.44 -8.80 -20.89
N GLN A 316 4.34 -8.60 -21.87
CA GLN A 316 5.16 -7.40 -22.03
C GLN A 316 6.00 -7.05 -20.79
N ASN A 317 6.20 -8.02 -19.89
CA ASN A 317 7.18 -7.93 -18.81
C ASN A 317 8.44 -8.65 -19.27
N TYR A 318 9.55 -7.94 -19.29
CA TYR A 318 10.84 -8.45 -19.74
C TYR A 318 11.71 -8.75 -18.54
N PHE A 319 12.34 -9.93 -18.54
CA PHE A 319 13.26 -10.35 -17.50
C PHE A 319 14.67 -10.46 -18.07
N TYR A 320 15.58 -9.57 -17.64
CA TYR A 320 16.97 -9.56 -18.10
C TYR A 320 17.90 -10.05 -16.99
N LEU A 321 18.57 -11.19 -17.23
CA LEU A 321 19.57 -11.76 -16.33
C LEU A 321 20.96 -11.32 -16.75
N TRP A 322 21.72 -10.75 -15.83
CA TRP A 322 23.12 -10.37 -16.00
C TRP A 322 24.05 -11.41 -15.38
N ARG A 323 24.99 -11.87 -16.20
CA ARG A 323 26.07 -12.77 -15.78
C ARG A 323 27.40 -12.02 -15.81
N ASP A 324 28.28 -12.33 -14.88
CA ASP A 324 29.64 -11.82 -14.94
C ASP A 324 30.48 -12.58 -15.98
N GLU A 325 31.76 -12.22 -16.11
CA GLU A 325 32.69 -12.81 -17.08
C GLU A 325 32.91 -14.32 -16.87
N SER A 326 32.60 -14.85 -15.68
CA SER A 326 32.69 -16.29 -15.38
C SER A 326 31.43 -17.06 -15.77
N GLY A 327 30.37 -16.36 -16.15
CA GLY A 327 29.06 -16.94 -16.45
C GLY A 327 28.14 -17.12 -15.23
N GLU A 328 28.55 -16.72 -14.03
CA GLU A 328 27.71 -16.76 -12.82
C GLU A 328 26.61 -15.69 -12.91
N ALA A 329 25.35 -16.04 -12.59
CA ALA A 329 24.30 -15.04 -12.44
C ALA A 329 24.50 -14.19 -11.19
N ARG A 330 24.65 -12.87 -11.39
CA ARG A 330 24.94 -11.92 -10.27
C ARG A 330 23.89 -10.83 -10.10
N GLY A 331 22.98 -10.70 -11.04
CA GLY A 331 21.88 -9.74 -10.93
C GLY A 331 20.91 -9.83 -12.08
N TYR A 332 19.72 -9.25 -11.92
CA TYR A 332 18.73 -9.14 -12.95
C TYR A 332 17.88 -7.88 -12.76
N PHE A 333 17.11 -7.52 -13.79
CA PHE A 333 15.97 -6.63 -13.61
C PHE A 333 14.74 -7.13 -14.35
N GLN A 334 13.59 -6.79 -13.80
CA GLN A 334 12.30 -6.91 -14.46
C GLN A 334 11.92 -5.54 -15.02
N ALA A 335 11.54 -5.47 -16.29
CA ALA A 335 11.17 -4.22 -16.94
C ALA A 335 9.85 -4.30 -17.68
N ARG A 336 9.14 -3.17 -17.76
CA ARG A 336 7.94 -3.03 -18.58
C ARG A 336 7.94 -1.68 -19.30
N PRO A 337 7.74 -1.65 -20.62
CA PRO A 337 7.52 -0.41 -21.36
C PRO A 337 6.25 0.32 -20.89
N ASN A 338 6.35 1.63 -20.70
CA ASN A 338 5.24 2.50 -20.33
C ASN A 338 5.35 3.82 -21.10
N GLY A 339 4.81 3.83 -22.33
CA GLY A 339 5.01 4.94 -23.26
C GLY A 339 6.49 5.13 -23.60
N ARG A 340 7.05 6.28 -23.25
CA ARG A 340 8.49 6.61 -23.43
C ARG A 340 9.34 6.32 -22.18
N THR A 341 8.78 5.66 -21.19
CA THR A 341 9.46 5.28 -19.94
C THR A 341 9.69 3.77 -19.89
N LEU A 342 10.88 3.35 -19.50
CA LEU A 342 11.18 1.97 -19.12
C LEU A 342 10.96 1.82 -17.61
N ASP A 343 9.85 1.21 -17.19
CA ASP A 343 9.60 0.94 -15.77
C ASP A 343 10.43 -0.29 -15.34
N ILE A 344 11.41 -0.10 -14.45
CA ILE A 344 12.13 -1.18 -13.78
C ILE A 344 11.31 -1.60 -12.56
N LEU A 345 10.62 -2.73 -12.66
CA LEU A 345 9.69 -3.24 -11.66
C LEU A 345 10.43 -3.88 -10.47
N GLU A 346 11.56 -4.51 -10.73
CA GLU A 346 12.39 -5.18 -9.73
C GLU A 346 13.84 -5.14 -10.20
N LEU A 347 14.76 -4.81 -9.29
CA LEU A 347 16.18 -4.72 -9.56
C LEU A 347 16.93 -5.51 -8.48
N VAL A 348 17.64 -6.55 -8.89
CA VAL A 348 18.35 -7.48 -8.00
C VAL A 348 19.81 -7.53 -8.40
N TYR A 349 20.71 -7.34 -7.43
CA TYR A 349 22.16 -7.34 -7.65
C TYR A 349 22.91 -7.75 -6.38
N LEU A 350 23.97 -8.53 -6.51
CA LEU A 350 24.73 -9.02 -5.36
C LEU A 350 25.81 -8.04 -4.88
N ASP A 351 26.31 -7.19 -5.77
CA ASP A 351 27.44 -6.30 -5.51
C ASP A 351 27.44 -5.07 -6.44
N ARG A 352 28.47 -4.24 -6.31
CA ARG A 352 28.63 -3.04 -7.14
C ARG A 352 28.84 -3.36 -8.62
N ALA A 353 29.53 -4.46 -8.95
CA ALA A 353 29.84 -4.82 -10.33
C ALA A 353 28.57 -5.23 -11.09
N SER A 354 27.76 -6.09 -10.49
CA SER A 354 26.44 -6.49 -11.01
C SER A 354 25.48 -5.32 -11.13
N LEU A 355 25.45 -4.40 -10.16
CA LEU A 355 24.64 -3.18 -10.28
C LEU A 355 25.08 -2.31 -11.46
N LEU A 356 26.38 -2.05 -11.61
CA LEU A 356 26.90 -1.30 -12.76
C LEU A 356 26.67 -2.02 -14.09
N GLY A 357 26.77 -3.35 -14.12
CA GLY A 357 26.47 -4.17 -15.29
C GLY A 357 25.02 -4.01 -15.74
N LEU A 358 24.08 -4.10 -14.80
CA LEU A 358 22.65 -3.90 -15.07
C LEU A 358 22.33 -2.47 -15.51
N LEU A 359 22.84 -1.46 -14.81
CA LEU A 359 22.63 -0.05 -15.20
C LEU A 359 23.29 0.26 -16.56
N GLY A 360 24.48 -0.27 -16.82
CA GLY A 360 25.16 -0.16 -18.11
C GLY A 360 24.38 -0.84 -19.23
N PHE A 361 23.69 -1.93 -18.96
CA PHE A 361 22.79 -2.59 -19.90
C PHE A 361 21.50 -1.79 -20.15
N MET A 362 20.95 -1.13 -19.14
CA MET A 362 19.78 -0.24 -19.33
C MET A 362 20.04 0.88 -20.34
N ARG A 363 21.30 1.28 -20.54
CA ARG A 363 21.68 2.25 -21.59
C ARG A 363 21.51 1.71 -23.01
N MET A 364 21.43 0.40 -23.21
CA MET A 364 21.16 -0.18 -24.53
C MET A 364 19.76 0.18 -25.04
N PHE A 365 18.90 0.73 -24.17
CA PHE A 365 17.57 1.20 -24.50
C PHE A 365 17.48 2.71 -24.82
N GLU A 366 18.60 3.45 -24.89
CA GLU A 366 18.64 4.90 -25.19
C GLU A 366 17.95 5.28 -26.53
N GLY A 367 17.93 4.37 -27.50
CA GLY A 367 17.21 4.58 -28.76
C GLY A 367 15.69 4.37 -28.65
N GLN A 368 15.22 3.72 -27.59
CA GLN A 368 13.82 3.30 -27.44
C GLN A 368 13.08 4.03 -26.33
N PHE A 369 13.73 4.49 -25.26
CA PHE A 369 13.05 5.18 -24.15
C PHE A 369 13.77 6.47 -23.78
N ASP A 370 13.00 7.47 -23.34
CA ASP A 370 13.53 8.77 -22.92
C ASP A 370 13.87 8.77 -21.43
N THR A 371 13.19 7.94 -20.64
CA THR A 371 13.31 7.88 -19.17
C THR A 371 13.33 6.44 -18.66
N VAL A 372 13.94 6.23 -17.51
CA VAL A 372 13.88 4.98 -16.74
C VAL A 372 13.26 5.28 -15.38
N SER A 373 12.30 4.45 -14.96
CA SER A 373 11.62 4.58 -13.67
C SER A 373 11.89 3.35 -12.82
N PHE A 374 12.76 3.47 -11.84
CA PHE A 374 12.99 2.44 -10.85
C PHE A 374 11.85 2.42 -9.85
N ARG A 375 11.04 1.36 -9.90
CA ARG A 375 9.97 1.09 -8.95
C ARG A 375 10.53 0.31 -7.78
N ARG A 376 10.00 0.57 -6.59
CA ARG A 376 10.31 -0.22 -5.37
C ARG A 376 11.79 -0.23 -4.97
N LEU A 377 12.48 0.88 -5.18
CA LEU A 377 13.81 1.06 -4.62
C LEU A 377 13.74 1.13 -3.10
N GLU A 378 14.73 0.52 -2.46
CA GLU A 378 14.92 0.65 -1.02
C GLU A 378 15.27 2.09 -0.64
N GLN A 379 15.00 2.46 0.61
CA GLN A 379 15.45 3.75 1.12
C GLN A 379 16.97 3.79 1.20
N GLY A 380 17.60 4.78 0.55
CA GLY A 380 19.06 4.89 0.49
C GLY A 380 19.69 3.93 -0.49
N SER A 381 18.96 3.54 -1.55
CA SER A 381 19.45 2.65 -2.59
C SER A 381 20.77 3.15 -3.20
N PRO A 382 21.78 2.28 -3.37
CA PRO A 382 23.02 2.61 -4.08
C PRO A 382 22.83 3.13 -5.51
N VAL A 383 21.67 2.90 -6.12
CA VAL A 383 21.30 3.48 -7.43
C VAL A 383 21.41 5.00 -7.41
N GLU A 384 20.97 5.64 -6.31
CA GLU A 384 21.01 7.10 -6.12
C GLU A 384 22.46 7.65 -6.09
N LEU A 385 23.45 6.80 -5.79
CA LEU A 385 24.87 7.18 -5.74
C LEU A 385 25.58 7.02 -7.09
N LEU A 386 25.02 6.24 -8.01
CA LEU A 386 25.67 5.85 -9.28
C LEU A 386 25.11 6.59 -10.49
N ILE A 387 23.88 7.08 -10.40
CA ILE A 387 23.19 7.79 -11.47
C ILE A 387 23.30 9.29 -11.25
N ASP A 388 23.54 10.05 -12.33
CA ASP A 388 23.57 11.51 -12.27
C ASP A 388 22.15 12.07 -12.12
N CYS A 389 21.70 12.21 -10.87
CA CYS A 389 20.40 12.77 -10.56
C CYS A 389 20.43 14.30 -10.69
N ASP A 390 20.11 14.79 -11.89
CA ASP A 390 19.96 16.22 -12.14
C ASP A 390 18.56 16.74 -11.75
N ARG A 391 18.24 17.98 -12.13
CA ARG A 391 16.96 18.64 -11.83
C ARG A 391 15.74 17.97 -12.49
N SER A 392 15.93 17.06 -13.44
CA SER A 392 14.87 16.32 -14.12
C SER A 392 14.49 15.03 -13.37
N ALA A 393 15.29 14.61 -12.39
CA ALA A 393 15.00 13.46 -11.56
C ALA A 393 13.73 13.68 -10.71
N SER A 394 12.86 12.69 -10.67
CA SER A 394 11.63 12.70 -9.87
C SER A 394 11.66 11.56 -8.85
N PHE A 395 11.45 11.93 -7.58
CA PHE A 395 11.31 10.99 -6.47
C PHE A 395 9.85 10.91 -6.04
N GLY A 396 9.28 9.70 -6.11
CA GLY A 396 7.96 9.39 -5.59
C GLY A 396 8.05 8.48 -4.37
N ALA A 397 7.15 8.64 -3.40
CA ALA A 397 6.90 7.61 -2.41
C ALA A 397 5.92 6.58 -3.00
N TYR A 398 6.27 5.29 -2.96
CA TYR A 398 5.37 4.22 -3.38
C TYR A 398 4.51 3.74 -2.20
N ASP A 399 3.39 3.07 -2.48
CA ASP A 399 2.48 2.50 -1.49
C ASP A 399 3.27 1.66 -0.47
N ALA A 400 3.44 2.24 0.71
CA ALA A 400 4.24 1.66 1.77
C ALA A 400 3.43 0.55 2.47
N ALA A 401 3.88 -0.69 2.31
CA ALA A 401 3.33 -1.79 3.07
C ALA A 401 3.51 -1.54 4.58
N MET A 402 2.50 -1.93 5.35
CA MET A 402 2.61 -1.94 6.80
C MET A 402 3.14 -3.29 7.27
N GLY A 403 3.87 -3.27 8.37
CA GLY A 403 4.35 -4.46 9.05
C GLY A 403 3.80 -4.53 10.47
N ARG A 404 3.64 -5.74 10.98
CA ARG A 404 3.28 -6.05 12.35
C ARG A 404 4.12 -7.23 12.85
N VAL A 405 4.62 -7.14 14.07
CA VAL A 405 5.12 -8.30 14.82
C VAL A 405 3.94 -8.99 15.51
N LEU A 406 3.75 -10.28 15.24
CA LEU A 406 2.71 -11.13 15.84
C LEU A 406 3.22 -11.86 17.09
N ASP A 407 4.51 -12.24 17.11
CA ASP A 407 5.18 -12.86 18.25
C ASP A 407 6.32 -11.97 18.77
N VAL A 408 6.00 -11.14 19.77
CA VAL A 408 6.97 -10.23 20.39
C VAL A 408 8.11 -10.99 21.08
N PRO A 409 7.86 -12.01 21.93
CA PRO A 409 8.95 -12.81 22.53
C PRO A 409 9.93 -13.39 21.51
N ALA A 410 9.43 -13.97 20.42
CA ALA A 410 10.29 -14.55 19.38
C ALA A 410 11.14 -13.47 18.68
N CYS A 411 10.56 -12.30 18.39
CA CYS A 411 11.29 -11.18 17.82
C CYS A 411 12.40 -10.68 18.77
N LEU A 412 12.09 -10.50 20.07
CA LEU A 412 13.05 -10.07 21.09
C LEU A 412 14.23 -11.05 21.23
N ARG A 413 13.99 -12.37 21.18
CA ARG A 413 15.04 -13.40 21.24
C ARG A 413 16.03 -13.33 20.07
N ARG A 414 15.68 -12.66 18.97
CA ARG A 414 16.55 -12.47 17.79
C ARG A 414 17.30 -11.14 17.81
N MET A 415 17.01 -10.25 18.75
CA MET A 415 17.79 -9.03 18.92
C MET A 415 19.19 -9.39 19.43
N ARG A 416 20.20 -8.57 19.13
CA ARG A 416 21.60 -8.83 19.53
C ARG A 416 22.24 -7.55 20.03
N ALA A 417 22.98 -7.66 21.13
CA ALA A 417 23.82 -6.61 21.69
C ALA A 417 25.06 -7.24 22.35
N GLU A 418 25.93 -6.41 22.93
CA GLU A 418 27.15 -6.87 23.58
C GLU A 418 26.81 -7.73 24.81
N ALA A 419 27.56 -8.82 24.99
CA ALA A 419 27.36 -9.73 26.12
C ALA A 419 27.49 -8.99 27.46
N GLY A 420 26.61 -9.33 28.41
CA GLY A 420 26.52 -8.68 29.73
C GLY A 420 25.63 -7.44 29.77
N GLN A 421 25.20 -6.91 28.62
CA GLN A 421 24.17 -5.87 28.60
C GLN A 421 22.79 -6.46 28.95
N THR A 422 21.94 -5.62 29.54
CA THR A 422 20.55 -5.96 29.82
C THR A 422 19.62 -4.84 29.36
N LEU A 423 18.38 -5.16 29.03
CA LEU A 423 17.37 -4.19 28.63
C LEU A 423 15.98 -4.63 29.11
N SER A 424 15.22 -3.72 29.69
CA SER A 424 13.82 -3.96 30.08
C SER A 424 12.88 -3.18 29.16
N LEU A 425 11.99 -3.87 28.44
CA LEU A 425 11.02 -3.28 27.52
C LEU A 425 9.59 -3.58 27.95
N ARG A 426 8.76 -2.55 28.12
CA ARG A 426 7.32 -2.72 28.36
C ARG A 426 6.56 -2.60 27.05
N ILE A 427 5.88 -3.66 26.62
CA ILE A 427 5.09 -3.68 25.38
C ILE A 427 3.60 -3.69 25.71
N THR A 428 2.82 -2.89 24.97
CA THR A 428 1.35 -2.87 25.02
C THR A 428 0.77 -3.26 23.67
N ASP A 429 -0.07 -4.29 23.65
CA ASP A 429 -0.76 -4.82 22.47
C ASP A 429 -2.22 -5.16 22.83
N ASP A 430 -3.13 -4.22 22.56
CA ASP A 430 -4.56 -4.37 22.84
C ASP A 430 -5.24 -5.45 22.00
N THR A 431 -4.60 -5.85 20.90
CA THR A 431 -5.15 -6.79 19.91
C THR A 431 -4.62 -8.20 20.06
N CYS A 432 -3.46 -8.36 20.70
CA CYS A 432 -2.88 -9.65 21.00
C CYS A 432 -2.32 -9.64 22.44
N PRO A 433 -3.17 -9.90 23.46
CA PRO A 433 -2.78 -9.76 24.87
C PRO A 433 -1.55 -10.58 25.28
N LYS A 434 -1.24 -11.66 24.57
CA LYS A 434 -0.02 -12.46 24.81
C LYS A 434 1.28 -11.65 24.67
N ASN A 435 1.28 -10.62 23.82
CA ASN A 435 2.41 -9.72 23.58
C ASN A 435 2.52 -8.60 24.63
N THR A 436 1.47 -8.35 25.41
CA THR A 436 1.47 -7.29 26.43
C THR A 436 2.25 -7.76 27.65
N GLY A 437 3.23 -6.97 28.10
CA GLY A 437 3.99 -7.26 29.32
C GLY A 437 5.32 -6.52 29.42
N LEU A 438 6.01 -6.74 30.54
CA LEU A 438 7.40 -6.32 30.74
C LEU A 438 8.33 -7.46 30.33
N TYR A 439 9.27 -7.18 29.44
CA TYR A 439 10.26 -8.13 28.95
C TYR A 439 11.65 -7.71 29.39
N ARG A 440 12.37 -8.59 30.10
CA ARG A 440 13.79 -8.42 30.40
C ARG A 440 14.61 -9.22 29.42
N LEU A 441 15.52 -8.54 28.74
CA LEU A 441 16.49 -9.09 27.82
C LEU A 441 17.84 -9.13 28.54
N ALA A 442 18.47 -10.30 28.54
CA ALA A 442 19.87 -10.47 28.90
C ALA A 442 20.63 -10.92 27.66
N PHE A 443 21.61 -10.12 27.23
CA PHE A 443 22.43 -10.43 26.07
C PHE A 443 23.63 -11.27 26.51
N THR A 444 23.75 -12.45 25.94
CA THR A 444 24.86 -13.39 26.16
C THR A 444 25.66 -13.54 24.87
N ASP A 445 26.72 -14.34 24.88
CA ASP A 445 27.48 -14.60 23.66
C ASP A 445 26.60 -15.32 22.62
N GLY A 446 26.35 -14.67 21.49
CA GLY A 446 25.53 -15.20 20.39
C GLY A 446 24.01 -15.28 20.62
N GLU A 447 23.52 -15.08 21.84
CA GLU A 447 22.11 -15.33 22.21
C GLU A 447 21.47 -14.17 23.00
N THR A 448 20.14 -14.23 23.14
CA THR A 448 19.37 -13.27 23.94
C THR A 448 18.29 -14.01 24.70
N VAL A 449 18.47 -14.04 26.02
CA VAL A 449 17.50 -14.62 26.94
C VAL A 449 16.40 -13.59 27.19
N VAL A 450 15.15 -14.00 26.98
CA VAL A 450 13.98 -13.13 27.15
C VAL A 450 13.09 -13.71 28.24
N GLU A 451 12.91 -12.95 29.31
CA GLU A 451 12.02 -13.27 30.43
C GLU A 451 10.85 -12.29 30.45
N LYS A 452 9.62 -12.80 30.60
CA LYS A 452 8.42 -11.97 30.79
C LYS A 452 8.17 -11.81 32.29
N CYS A 453 8.22 -10.58 32.79
CA CYS A 453 8.06 -10.25 34.20
C CYS A 453 6.68 -9.63 34.49
N ALA A 454 6.16 -9.85 35.69
CA ALA A 454 4.90 -9.23 36.13
C ALA A 454 5.08 -7.74 36.47
N GLU A 455 6.17 -7.41 37.16
CA GLU A 455 6.45 -6.07 37.69
C GLU A 455 7.91 -5.66 37.48
N GLY A 456 8.17 -4.35 37.58
CA GLY A 456 9.50 -3.75 37.49
C GLY A 456 9.55 -2.50 36.62
N GLU A 457 10.68 -1.81 36.70
CA GLU A 457 10.99 -0.65 35.87
C GLU A 457 11.37 -1.07 34.45
N ALA A 458 11.00 -0.25 33.49
CA ALA A 458 11.35 -0.44 32.08
C ALA A 458 12.37 0.62 31.66
N ASP A 459 13.32 0.23 30.81
CA ASP A 459 14.23 1.18 30.14
C ASP A 459 13.49 1.92 29.02
N ALA A 460 12.48 1.28 28.41
CA ALA A 460 11.53 1.92 27.50
C ALA A 460 10.16 1.23 27.54
N SER A 461 9.09 1.98 27.29
CA SER A 461 7.76 1.44 27.02
C SER A 461 7.34 1.76 25.60
N MET A 462 6.68 0.82 24.93
CA MET A 462 6.13 1.07 23.62
C MET A 462 4.87 0.28 23.28
N THR A 463 4.05 0.81 22.38
CA THR A 463 2.96 0.05 21.75
C THR A 463 3.51 -0.99 20.78
N VAL A 464 2.72 -2.00 20.43
CA VAL A 464 3.10 -2.97 19.38
C VAL A 464 3.33 -2.31 18.01
N ASN A 465 2.67 -1.18 17.73
CA ASN A 465 2.89 -0.40 16.51
C ASN A 465 4.31 0.16 16.47
N ALA A 466 4.73 0.84 17.54
CA ALA A 466 6.07 1.38 17.70
C ALA A 466 7.12 0.27 17.67
N PHE A 467 6.88 -0.83 18.40
CA PHE A 467 7.77 -1.99 18.38
C PHE A 467 7.89 -2.59 16.97
N SER A 468 6.78 -2.74 16.24
CA SER A 468 6.79 -3.27 14.87
C SER A 468 7.57 -2.37 13.92
N LEU A 469 7.41 -1.05 14.02
CA LEU A 469 8.21 -0.11 13.22
C LEU A 469 9.70 -0.24 13.52
N LEU A 470 10.07 -0.21 14.80
CA LEU A 470 11.47 -0.22 15.24
C LEU A 470 12.15 -1.56 14.98
N ALA A 471 11.47 -2.68 15.24
CA ALA A 471 12.02 -4.00 14.99
C ALA A 471 12.22 -4.27 13.50
N LEU A 472 11.27 -3.87 12.65
CA LEU A 472 11.29 -4.18 11.22
C LEU A 472 12.13 -3.18 10.41
N ALA A 473 11.98 -1.88 10.64
CA ALA A 473 12.63 -0.83 9.85
C ALA A 473 13.73 -0.08 10.62
N GLY A 474 13.59 0.04 11.94
CA GLY A 474 14.44 0.86 12.78
C GLY A 474 14.23 2.37 12.58
N ALA A 475 15.03 3.16 13.28
CA ALA A 475 14.99 4.62 13.30
C ALA A 475 16.40 5.18 13.55
N SER A 476 16.64 6.43 13.15
CA SER A 476 17.81 7.17 13.63
C SER A 476 17.61 7.59 15.10
N GLU A 477 18.69 7.98 15.77
CA GLU A 477 18.62 8.48 17.16
C GLU A 477 17.65 9.66 17.32
N ALA A 478 17.67 10.58 16.36
CA ALA A 478 16.77 11.74 16.36
C ALA A 478 15.32 11.34 16.04
N GLU A 479 15.11 10.29 15.24
CA GLU A 479 13.76 9.82 14.92
C GLU A 479 13.05 9.12 16.08
N LEU A 480 13.79 8.56 17.05
CA LEU A 480 13.21 7.89 18.22
C LEU A 480 12.26 8.82 19.00
N ASP A 481 12.58 10.12 19.11
CA ASP A 481 11.74 11.08 19.82
C ASP A 481 10.39 11.35 19.11
N TYR A 482 10.25 10.92 17.85
CA TYR A 482 9.04 11.10 17.04
C TYR A 482 8.27 9.80 16.79
N VAL A 483 8.71 8.68 17.38
CA VAL A 483 8.00 7.40 17.27
C VAL A 483 6.79 7.44 18.19
N ASP A 484 5.61 7.55 17.60
CA ASP A 484 4.35 7.55 18.33
C ASP A 484 4.19 6.26 19.13
N GLY A 485 3.81 6.40 20.40
CA GLY A 485 3.71 5.28 21.33
C GLY A 485 5.03 4.69 21.78
N LEU A 486 6.17 5.39 21.66
CA LEU A 486 7.43 5.08 22.35
C LEU A 486 7.66 6.07 23.50
N THR A 487 8.16 5.59 24.63
CA THR A 487 8.72 6.42 25.71
C THR A 487 9.99 5.77 26.22
N VAL A 488 11.07 6.54 26.27
CA VAL A 488 12.39 6.08 26.72
C VAL A 488 12.68 6.65 28.10
N TYR A 489 12.99 5.77 29.04
CA TYR A 489 13.31 6.12 30.43
C TYR A 489 14.80 6.00 30.73
N GLY A 490 15.47 5.04 30.09
CA GLY A 490 16.87 4.72 30.33
C GLY A 490 17.52 4.01 29.14
N LYS A 491 18.84 3.77 29.24
CA LYS A 491 19.65 3.03 28.26
C LYS A 491 19.46 3.45 26.80
N ARG A 492 19.21 4.74 26.55
CA ARG A 492 19.03 5.30 25.20
C ARG A 492 20.15 4.90 24.22
N PRO A 493 21.46 4.92 24.57
CA PRO A 493 22.50 4.48 23.64
C PRO A 493 22.35 3.03 23.17
N LEU A 494 21.87 2.13 24.03
CA LEU A 494 21.61 0.74 23.67
C LEU A 494 20.40 0.63 22.75
N LEU A 495 19.31 1.36 23.03
CA LEU A 495 18.11 1.41 22.19
C LEU A 495 18.42 1.93 20.78
N VAL A 496 19.25 2.97 20.68
CA VAL A 496 19.70 3.54 19.39
C VAL A 496 20.44 2.48 18.56
N ARG A 497 21.33 1.70 19.16
CA ARG A 497 22.03 0.61 18.45
C ARG A 497 21.09 -0.53 18.07
N LEU A 498 20.24 -0.97 19.00
CA LEU A 498 19.33 -2.09 18.79
C LEU A 498 18.30 -1.81 17.69
N PHE A 499 17.75 -0.60 17.67
CA PHE A 499 16.75 -0.17 16.71
C PHE A 499 17.32 0.75 15.62
N ALA A 500 18.63 0.68 15.37
CA ALA A 500 19.25 1.36 14.24
C ALA A 500 18.55 0.96 12.94
N ARG A 501 18.43 1.90 12.00
CA ARG A 501 17.79 1.65 10.70
C ARG A 501 18.37 0.42 10.00
N ARG A 502 17.48 -0.39 9.45
CA ARG A 502 17.83 -1.62 8.72
C ARG A 502 17.35 -1.54 7.29
N PRO A 503 18.07 -2.15 6.33
CA PRO A 503 17.54 -2.33 4.99
C PRO A 503 16.21 -3.08 5.05
N ILE A 504 15.18 -2.53 4.43
CA ILE A 504 13.84 -3.10 4.35
C ILE A 504 13.32 -2.87 2.94
N ASN A 505 12.78 -3.92 2.33
CA ASN A 505 12.17 -3.85 1.01
C ASN A 505 11.10 -4.95 0.89
N LEU A 506 10.16 -4.77 -0.03
CA LEU A 506 9.14 -5.75 -0.37
C LEU A 506 8.78 -5.58 -1.84
N PHE A 507 8.87 -6.67 -2.60
CA PHE A 507 8.57 -6.66 -4.04
C PHE A 507 7.19 -7.21 -4.36
N GLU A 508 6.74 -8.20 -3.59
CA GLU A 508 5.47 -8.88 -3.78
C GLU A 508 4.29 -7.95 -3.51
N GLN A 509 3.28 -8.04 -4.37
CA GLN A 509 1.97 -7.44 -4.17
C GLN A 509 0.96 -8.56 -4.01
N PHE A 510 0.07 -8.41 -3.04
CA PHE A 510 -0.91 -9.43 -2.67
C PHE A 510 -2.22 -8.78 -2.23
#